data_AF-A0A929I4Y8-F1
#
_entry.id   AF-A0A929I4Y8-F1
#
_cell.length_a   1.000
_cell.length_b   1.000
_cell.length_c   1.000
_cell.angle_alpha   90.00
_cell.angle_beta   90.00
_cell.angle_gamma   90.00
#
_symmetry.space_group_name_H-M   'P 1'
#
loop_
_entity.id
_entity.type
_entity.pdbx_description
1 polymer ?
#
loop_
_entity_poly.entity_id
_entity_poly.type
_entity_poly.pdbx_seq_one_letter_code
_entity_poly.pdbx_strand_id
1 'polypeptide(L)'
;MTELRKEMIKAMELRNLSKQTQRSYLSAVSGLAKYYMKSPDEISKEMIEDYLLHLKNDRGNAPNSLLSVITGLRFFHNHVLSYEESVLDFSFRRKNRKLPVVLSQEEVWRIINATNNKKHRLILMVAYSAGLRASEVAALKTEHIDSKRMLIKVENGKGGK
;
A
#
# COMPACT_ATOMS: atom_id res chain seq x y z
N MET A 1 -16.87 6.21 15.61
CA MET A 1 -15.87 6.80 14.68
C MET A 1 -15.56 8.18 15.21
N THR A 2 -14.29 8.51 15.51
CA THR A 2 -13.91 9.82 16.10
C THR A 2 -14.04 10.95 15.07
N GLU A 3 -14.21 12.20 15.53
CA GLU A 3 -14.31 13.36 14.63
C GLU A 3 -13.05 13.56 13.79
N LEU A 4 -11.86 13.50 14.41
CA LEU A 4 -10.57 13.54 13.72
C LEU A 4 -10.44 12.50 12.60
N ARG A 5 -11.04 11.31 12.79
CA ARG A 5 -11.03 10.26 11.77
C ARG A 5 -11.93 10.61 10.58
N LYS A 6 -13.08 11.25 10.82
CA LYS A 6 -13.97 11.73 9.75
C LYS A 6 -13.31 12.84 8.94
N GLU A 7 -12.68 13.80 9.63
CA GLU A 7 -11.94 14.88 8.98
C GLU A 7 -10.80 14.36 8.13
N MET A 8 -10.03 13.40 8.65
CA MET A 8 -8.96 12.75 7.90
C MET A 8 -9.50 12.04 6.64
N ILE A 9 -10.60 11.29 6.75
CA ILE A 9 -11.23 10.62 5.60
C ILE A 9 -11.65 11.66 4.55
N LYS A 10 -12.37 12.71 4.97
CA LYS A 10 -12.79 13.81 4.10
C LYS A 10 -11.60 14.46 3.40
N ALA A 11 -10.53 14.75 4.12
CA ALA A 11 -9.32 15.36 3.58
C ALA A 11 -8.63 14.46 2.54
N MET A 12 -8.65 13.13 2.71
CA MET A 12 -8.07 12.19 1.76
C MET A 12 -8.95 11.99 0.51
N GLU A 13 -10.28 11.98 0.68
CA GLU A 13 -11.25 11.89 -0.42
C GLU A 13 -11.19 13.12 -1.33
N LEU A 14 -11.15 14.32 -0.75
CA LEU A 14 -10.98 15.58 -1.52
C LEU A 14 -9.70 15.61 -2.36
N ARG A 15 -8.67 14.86 -1.96
CA ARG A 15 -7.38 14.75 -2.67
C ARG A 15 -7.30 13.53 -3.58
N ASN A 16 -8.40 12.79 -3.77
CA ASN A 16 -8.47 11.59 -4.60
C ASN A 16 -7.42 10.51 -4.22
N LEU A 17 -7.10 10.38 -2.93
CA LEU A 17 -6.17 9.33 -2.49
C LEU A 17 -6.82 7.95 -2.64
N SER A 18 -6.04 6.98 -3.11
CA SER A 18 -6.51 5.60 -3.28
C SER A 18 -7.01 5.02 -1.96
N LYS A 19 -8.01 4.11 -2.01
CA LYS A 19 -8.51 3.41 -0.81
C LYS A 19 -7.40 2.71 -0.02
N GLN A 20 -6.36 2.21 -0.70
CA GLN A 20 -5.22 1.58 -0.06
C GLN A 20 -4.37 2.60 0.71
N THR A 21 -4.13 3.77 0.12
CA THR A 21 -3.43 4.88 0.79
C THR A 21 -4.22 5.33 2.02
N GLN A 22 -5.54 5.50 1.88
CA GLN A 22 -6.42 5.89 2.99
C GLN A 22 -6.33 4.92 4.17
N ARG A 23 -6.41 3.61 3.89
CA ARG A 23 -6.25 2.56 4.92
C ARG A 23 -4.89 2.63 5.60
N SER A 24 -3.82 2.82 4.82
CA SER A 24 -2.46 2.89 5.35
C SER A 24 -2.29 4.09 6.28
N TYR A 25 -2.78 5.26 5.87
CA TYR A 25 -2.66 6.48 6.66
C TYR A 25 -3.51 6.43 7.95
N LEU A 26 -4.75 5.94 7.85
CA LEU A 26 -5.59 5.69 9.03
C LEU A 26 -4.94 4.72 10.00
N SER A 27 -4.29 3.66 9.49
CA SER A 27 -3.57 2.70 10.31
C SER A 27 -2.36 3.32 11.01
N ALA A 28 -1.64 4.25 10.36
CA ALA A 28 -0.51 4.96 10.95
C ALA A 28 -0.97 5.77 12.17
N VAL A 29 -2.00 6.61 12.00
CA VAL A 29 -2.55 7.45 13.09
C VAL A 29 -3.16 6.59 14.20
N SER A 30 -3.94 5.57 13.83
CA SER A 30 -4.54 4.66 14.81
C SER A 30 -3.49 3.86 15.59
N GLY A 31 -2.36 3.52 14.96
CA GLY A 31 -1.24 2.81 15.60
C GLY A 31 -0.56 3.68 16.66
N LEU A 32 -0.32 4.95 16.35
CA LEU A 32 0.26 5.92 17.26
C LEU A 32 -0.66 6.18 18.47
N ALA A 33 -1.94 6.44 18.23
CA ALA A 33 -2.93 6.69 19.28
C ALA A 33 -3.08 5.50 20.23
N LYS A 34 -3.07 4.27 19.69
CA LYS A 34 -3.12 3.04 20.50
C LYS A 34 -1.88 2.83 21.35
N TYR A 35 -0.70 3.21 20.85
CA TYR A 35 0.55 3.05 21.58
C TYR A 35 0.60 3.94 22.83
N TYR A 36 0.18 5.21 22.69
CA TYR A 36 0.16 6.15 23.82
C TYR A 36 -1.14 6.15 24.62
N MET A 37 -2.19 5.47 24.14
CA MET A 37 -3.56 5.54 24.69
C MET A 37 -4.05 6.99 24.84
N LYS A 38 -3.68 7.85 23.88
CA LYS A 38 -4.03 9.27 23.85
C LYS A 38 -4.71 9.63 22.54
N SER A 39 -5.42 10.75 22.54
CA SER A 39 -5.96 11.28 21.31
C SER A 39 -4.81 11.73 20.39
N PRO A 40 -4.87 11.47 19.06
CA PRO A 40 -3.76 11.76 18.16
C PRO A 40 -3.29 13.22 18.14
N ASP A 41 -4.16 14.16 18.51
CA ASP A 41 -3.92 15.60 18.63
C ASP A 41 -3.15 16.00 19.89
N GLU A 42 -3.10 15.14 20.91
CA GLU A 42 -2.37 15.39 22.16
C GLU A 42 -0.93 14.85 22.14
N ILE A 43 -0.52 14.25 21.02
CA ILE A 43 0.76 13.56 20.90
C ILE A 43 1.81 14.54 20.38
N SER A 44 2.84 14.77 21.18
CA SER A 44 3.92 15.69 20.83
C SER A 44 4.86 15.11 19.77
N LYS A 45 5.72 15.97 19.20
CA LYS A 45 6.72 15.57 18.22
C LYS A 45 7.69 14.53 18.79
N GLU A 46 8.15 14.73 20.03
CA GLU A 46 9.08 13.84 20.73
C GLU A 46 8.46 12.45 20.89
N MET A 47 7.16 12.39 21.23
CA MET A 47 6.43 11.13 21.30
C MET A 47 6.33 10.44 19.93
N ILE A 48 6.20 11.19 18.84
CA ILE A 48 6.21 10.60 17.50
C ILE A 48 7.58 10.03 17.16
N GLU A 49 8.66 10.73 17.51
CA GLU A 49 10.04 10.28 17.32
C GLU A 49 10.32 8.97 18.08
N ASP A 50 9.95 8.92 19.36
CA ASP A 50 10.09 7.73 20.20
C ASP A 50 9.28 6.56 19.64
N TYR A 51 8.06 6.81 19.17
CA TYR A 51 7.24 5.78 18.54
C TYR A 51 7.87 5.24 17.24
N LEU A 52 8.43 6.12 16.40
CA LEU A 52 9.12 5.69 15.17
C LEU A 52 10.39 4.89 15.49
N LEU A 53 11.11 5.23 16.55
CA LEU A 53 12.24 4.46 17.06
C LEU A 53 11.81 3.10 17.59
N HIS A 54 10.72 3.02 18.36
CA HIS A 54 10.12 1.77 18.81
C HIS A 54 9.75 0.86 17.62
N LEU A 55 9.09 1.43 16.60
CA LEU A 55 8.74 0.68 15.39
C LEU A 55 9.97 0.16 14.63
N LYS A 56 11.09 0.90 14.68
CA LYS A 56 12.33 0.51 14.01
C LYS A 56 13.11 -0.53 14.80
N ASN A 57 13.36 -0.27 16.08
CA ASN A 57 14.30 -1.03 16.90
C ASN A 57 13.64 -2.24 17.54
N ASP A 58 12.43 -2.09 18.07
CA ASP A 58 11.77 -3.15 18.85
C ASP A 58 10.87 -4.02 17.98
N ARG A 59 10.16 -3.41 17.01
CA ARG A 59 9.29 -4.14 16.07
C ARG A 59 10.02 -4.62 14.81
N GLY A 60 11.23 -4.11 14.55
CA GLY A 60 12.02 -4.48 13.37
C GLY A 60 11.37 -4.11 12.04
N ASN A 61 10.53 -3.05 12.00
CA ASN A 61 9.80 -2.70 10.78
C ASN A 61 10.75 -2.35 9.64
N ALA A 62 10.40 -2.78 8.43
CA ALA A 62 11.15 -2.42 7.23
C ALA A 62 11.09 -0.90 6.97
N PRO A 63 12.14 -0.30 6.37
CA PRO A 63 12.18 1.14 6.10
C PRO A 63 10.99 1.67 5.28
N ASN A 64 10.47 0.89 4.34
CA ASN A 64 9.30 1.27 3.55
C ASN A 64 8.01 1.27 4.39
N SER A 65 7.89 0.38 5.37
CA SER A 65 6.77 0.36 6.31
C SER A 65 6.81 1.60 7.19
N LEU A 66 7.99 1.96 7.72
CA LEU A 66 8.20 3.19 8.49
C LEU A 66 7.90 4.45 7.67
N LEU A 67 8.33 4.49 6.41
CA LEU A 67 8.02 5.62 5.51
C LEU A 67 6.50 5.76 5.28
N SER A 68 5.78 4.65 5.17
CA SER A 68 4.32 4.68 5.07
C SER A 68 3.66 5.22 6.34
N VAL A 69 4.23 4.92 7.52
CA VAL A 69 3.76 5.49 8.79
C VAL A 69 4.03 6.99 8.83
N ILE A 70 5.26 7.42 8.56
CA ILE A 70 5.65 8.85 8.55
C ILE A 70 4.77 9.66 7.61
N THR A 71 4.57 9.19 6.37
CA THR A 71 3.74 9.91 5.40
C THR A 71 2.28 10.00 5.84
N GLY A 72 1.74 8.98 6.51
CA GLY A 72 0.41 9.02 7.10
C GLY A 72 0.30 10.00 8.28
N LEU A 73 1.30 10.03 9.17
CA LEU A 73 1.35 10.98 10.28
C LEU A 73 1.54 12.42 9.78
N ARG A 74 2.40 12.64 8.79
CA ARG A 74 2.59 13.95 8.16
C ARG A 74 1.30 14.44 7.50
N PHE A 75 0.58 13.55 6.80
CA PHE A 75 -0.72 13.89 6.25
C PHE A 75 -1.71 14.34 7.33
N PHE A 76 -1.75 13.62 8.46
CA PHE A 76 -2.61 13.96 9.58
C PHE A 76 -2.28 15.33 10.19
N HIS A 77 -1.00 15.59 10.50
CA HIS A 77 -0.58 16.90 11.04
C HIS A 77 -0.85 18.06 10.07
N ASN A 78 -0.50 17.91 8.80
CA ASN A 78 -0.58 19.00 7.82
C ASN A 78 -2.01 19.29 7.34
N HIS A 79 -2.91 18.32 7.39
CA HIS A 79 -4.24 18.45 6.78
C HIS A 79 -5.42 18.24 7.73
N VAL A 80 -5.20 17.75 8.95
CA VAL A 80 -6.24 17.61 9.96
C VAL A 80 -5.98 18.56 11.13
N LEU A 81 -4.74 18.62 11.63
CA LEU A 81 -4.38 19.49 12.74
C LEU A 81 -3.90 20.90 12.33
N SER A 82 -3.74 21.15 11.02
CA SER A 82 -3.27 22.44 10.46
C SER A 82 -1.98 22.98 11.09
N TYR A 83 -1.02 22.11 11.43
CA TYR A 83 0.31 22.54 11.87
C TYR A 83 1.14 23.07 10.70
N GLU A 84 1.92 24.14 10.93
CA GLU A 84 2.93 24.62 9.99
C GLU A 84 3.98 23.51 9.72
N GLU A 85 4.42 23.45 8.46
CA GLU A 85 4.81 22.26 7.69
C GLU A 85 6.07 21.48 8.14
N SER A 86 6.61 21.73 9.34
CA SER A 86 7.98 21.31 9.73
C SER A 86 8.09 20.20 10.79
N VAL A 87 6.98 19.67 11.32
CA VAL A 87 7.04 18.81 12.52
C VAL A 87 7.77 17.48 12.28
N LEU A 88 7.72 16.92 11.07
CA LEU A 88 8.19 15.55 10.78
C LEU A 88 9.16 15.49 9.58
N ASP A 89 10.33 16.13 9.65
CA ASP A 89 11.41 15.97 8.65
C ASP A 89 12.24 14.70 8.88
N PHE A 90 11.58 13.54 8.83
CA PHE A 90 12.25 12.25 8.93
C PHE A 90 12.37 11.61 7.55
N SER A 91 13.61 11.33 7.14
CA SER A 91 13.92 10.56 5.94
C SER A 91 14.61 9.26 6.31
N PHE A 92 13.93 8.14 6.14
CA PHE A 92 14.60 6.84 6.14
C PHE A 92 15.18 6.57 4.76
N ARG A 93 16.49 6.27 4.71
CA ARG A 93 17.11 5.77 3.48
C ARG A 93 16.37 4.51 3.03
N ARG A 94 15.79 4.56 1.83
CA ARG A 94 15.19 3.39 1.20
C ARG A 94 16.27 2.31 1.12
N LYS A 95 15.97 1.11 1.60
CA LYS A 95 16.85 -0.05 1.37
C LYS A 95 17.04 -0.20 -0.15
N ASN A 96 18.28 -0.44 -0.58
CA ASN A 96 18.58 -0.75 -1.97
C ASN A 96 17.66 -1.89 -2.41
N ARG A 97 16.90 -1.67 -3.49
CA ARG A 97 16.09 -2.73 -4.10
C ARG A 97 17.06 -3.80 -4.59
N LYS A 98 16.90 -5.03 -4.09
CA LYS A 98 17.56 -6.18 -4.70
C LYS A 98 17.04 -6.32 -6.14
N LEU A 99 17.91 -6.73 -7.05
CA LEU A 99 17.50 -7.06 -8.41
C LEU A 99 16.43 -8.16 -8.35
N PRO A 100 15.39 -8.08 -9.20
CA PRO A 100 14.36 -9.11 -9.23
C PRO A 100 14.99 -10.45 -9.59
N VAL A 101 14.68 -11.48 -8.81
CA VAL A 101 15.01 -12.87 -9.17
C VAL A 101 13.97 -13.30 -10.21
N VAL A 102 14.44 -13.69 -11.40
CA VAL A 102 13.58 -14.18 -12.48
C VAL A 102 13.58 -15.71 -12.43
N LEU A 103 12.39 -16.30 -12.44
CA LEU A 103 12.21 -17.75 -12.44
C LEU A 103 12.53 -18.35 -13.81
N SER A 104 13.04 -19.58 -13.84
CA SER A 104 13.17 -20.35 -15.08
C SER A 104 11.80 -20.78 -15.62
N GLN A 105 11.73 -21.16 -16.89
CA GLN A 105 10.47 -21.64 -17.48
C GLN A 105 9.96 -22.91 -16.77
N GLU A 106 10.87 -23.80 -16.37
CA GLU A 106 10.54 -25.02 -15.63
C GLU A 106 9.96 -24.69 -14.25
N GLU A 107 10.53 -23.71 -13.55
CA GLU A 107 10.03 -23.23 -12.27
C GLU A 107 8.62 -22.68 -12.38
N VAL A 108 8.37 -21.86 -13.40
CA VAL A 108 7.03 -21.31 -13.67
C VAL A 108 6.03 -22.42 -13.95
N TRP A 109 6.39 -23.41 -14.78
CA TRP A 109 5.52 -24.54 -15.08
C TRP A 109 5.20 -25.38 -13.84
N ARG A 110 6.16 -25.59 -12.94
CA ARG A 110 5.90 -26.25 -11.65
C ARG A 110 4.86 -25.48 -10.83
N ILE A 111 4.95 -24.15 -10.77
CA ILE A 111 3.98 -23.31 -10.05
C ILE A 111 2.59 -23.39 -10.69
N ILE A 112 2.49 -23.26 -12.02
CA ILE A 112 1.21 -23.33 -12.75
C ILE A 112 0.53 -24.69 -12.55
N ASN A 113 1.30 -25.77 -12.58
CA ASN A 113 0.78 -27.13 -12.48
C ASN A 113 0.61 -27.64 -11.04
N ALA A 114 1.09 -26.90 -10.03
CA ALA A 114 0.92 -27.29 -8.63
C ALA A 114 -0.53 -27.20 -8.12
N THR A 115 -1.41 -26.50 -8.83
CA THR A 115 -2.82 -26.37 -8.46
C THR A 115 -3.74 -27.22 -9.33
N ASN A 116 -4.60 -28.01 -8.71
CA ASN A 116 -5.66 -28.77 -9.39
C ASN A 116 -6.90 -27.91 -9.70
N ASN A 117 -6.97 -26.68 -9.18
CA ASN A 117 -8.10 -25.80 -9.42
C ASN A 117 -7.93 -25.08 -10.77
N LYS A 118 -8.81 -25.38 -11.72
CA LYS A 118 -8.81 -24.78 -13.08
C LYS A 118 -8.82 -23.25 -13.05
N LYS A 119 -9.55 -22.63 -12.12
CA LYS A 119 -9.59 -21.16 -11.95
C LYS A 119 -8.23 -20.61 -11.54
N HIS A 120 -7.57 -21.23 -10.57
CA HIS A 120 -6.25 -20.77 -10.10
C HIS A 120 -5.18 -20.98 -11.16
N ARG A 121 -5.23 -22.11 -11.87
CA ARG A 121 -4.34 -22.37 -12.99
C ARG A 121 -4.48 -21.32 -14.09
N LEU A 122 -5.71 -20.95 -14.45
CA LEU A 122 -5.99 -19.88 -15.40
C LEU A 122 -5.40 -18.53 -14.94
N ILE A 123 -5.62 -18.15 -13.67
CA ILE A 123 -5.07 -16.92 -13.09
C ILE A 123 -3.55 -16.88 -13.23
N LEU A 124 -2.85 -17.97 -12.89
CA LEU A 124 -1.39 -18.05 -12.98
C LEU A 124 -0.90 -17.99 -14.43
N MET A 125 -1.56 -18.71 -15.34
CA MET A 125 -1.21 -18.69 -16.77
C MET A 125 -1.39 -17.30 -17.37
N VAL A 126 -2.53 -16.64 -17.11
CA VAL A 126 -2.79 -15.29 -17.64
C VAL A 126 -1.81 -14.27 -17.05
N ALA A 127 -1.55 -14.33 -15.75
CA ALA A 127 -0.57 -13.45 -15.11
C ALA A 127 0.82 -13.58 -15.73
N TYR A 128 1.27 -14.80 -15.99
CA TYR A 128 2.57 -15.07 -16.59
C TYR A 128 2.62 -14.71 -18.08
N SER A 129 1.68 -15.22 -18.88
CA SER A 129 1.70 -15.09 -20.34
C SER A 129 1.39 -13.68 -20.84
N ALA A 130 0.50 -12.94 -20.15
CA ALA A 130 0.14 -11.57 -20.52
C ALA A 130 0.84 -10.50 -19.65
N GLY A 131 1.67 -10.91 -18.69
CA GLY A 131 2.41 -9.99 -17.82
C GLY A 131 1.52 -9.12 -16.92
N LEU A 132 0.30 -9.58 -16.62
CA LEU A 132 -0.67 -8.79 -15.87
C LEU A 132 -0.32 -8.72 -14.39
N ARG A 133 -0.55 -7.54 -13.80
CA ARG A 133 -0.45 -7.35 -12.34
C ARG A 133 -1.57 -8.08 -11.63
N ALA A 134 -1.36 -8.44 -10.36
CA ALA A 134 -2.35 -9.16 -9.56
C ALA A 134 -3.73 -8.46 -9.54
N SER A 135 -3.78 -7.13 -9.44
CA SER A 135 -5.03 -6.36 -9.50
C SER A 135 -5.71 -6.40 -10.86
N GLU A 136 -4.92 -6.43 -11.95
CA GLU A 136 -5.43 -6.48 -13.32
C GLU A 136 -6.04 -7.86 -13.61
N VAL A 137 -5.37 -8.94 -13.18
CA VAL A 137 -5.91 -10.31 -13.27
C VAL A 137 -7.18 -10.46 -12.44
N ALA A 138 -7.19 -9.89 -11.22
CA ALA A 138 -8.36 -9.95 -10.34
C ALA A 138 -9.57 -9.19 -10.89
N ALA A 139 -9.34 -8.15 -11.70
CA ALA A 139 -10.39 -7.34 -12.33
C ALA A 139 -10.76 -7.83 -13.75
N LEU A 140 -10.10 -8.87 -14.26
CA LEU A 140 -10.33 -9.38 -15.61
C LEU A 140 -11.74 -9.95 -15.74
N LYS A 141 -12.44 -9.55 -16.81
CA LYS A 141 -13.76 -10.03 -17.18
C LYS A 141 -13.72 -10.75 -18.52
N THR A 142 -14.73 -11.57 -18.79
CA THR A 142 -14.88 -12.26 -20.08
C THR A 142 -14.97 -11.28 -21.25
N GLU A 143 -15.63 -10.14 -21.07
CA GLU A 143 -15.75 -9.07 -22.10
C GLU A 143 -14.41 -8.43 -22.48
N HIS A 144 -13.37 -8.59 -21.66
CA HIS A 144 -12.03 -8.07 -21.95
C HIS A 144 -11.22 -8.99 -22.87
N ILE A 145 -11.70 -10.20 -23.15
CA ILE A 145 -10.97 -11.20 -23.93
C ILE A 145 -11.45 -11.15 -25.38
N ASP A 146 -10.61 -10.63 -26.27
CA ASP A 146 -10.82 -10.71 -27.71
C ASP A 146 -10.08 -11.95 -28.24
N SER A 147 -10.80 -13.07 -28.31
CA SER A 147 -10.25 -14.33 -28.81
C SER A 147 -9.97 -14.34 -30.31
N LYS A 148 -10.57 -13.43 -31.09
CA LYS A 148 -10.30 -13.34 -32.54
C LYS A 148 -8.95 -12.67 -32.80
N ARG A 149 -8.62 -11.65 -32.00
CA ARG A 149 -7.34 -10.93 -32.10
C ARG A 149 -6.27 -11.43 -31.14
N MET A 150 -6.62 -12.38 -30.27
CA MET A 150 -5.76 -12.88 -29.19
C MET A 150 -5.26 -11.75 -28.27
N LEU A 151 -6.16 -10.83 -27.91
CA LEU A 151 -5.87 -9.67 -27.07
C LEU A 151 -6.65 -9.70 -25.76
N ILE A 152 -6.04 -9.15 -24.72
CA ILE A 152 -6.69 -8.90 -23.42
C ILE A 152 -6.72 -7.39 -23.18
N LYS A 153 -7.93 -6.84 -23.02
CA LYS A 153 -8.13 -5.45 -22.61
C LYS A 153 -7.86 -5.32 -21.11
N VAL A 154 -6.90 -4.49 -20.75
CA VAL A 154 -6.63 -4.13 -19.35
C VAL A 154 -7.29 -2.79 -19.10
N GLU A 155 -8.22 -2.74 -18.14
CA GLU A 155 -8.84 -1.49 -17.70
C GLU A 155 -8.26 -1.05 -16.36
N ASN A 156 -8.10 0.26 -16.15
CA ASN A 156 -7.56 0.83 -14.91
C ASN A 156 -6.18 0.28 -14.55
N GLY A 157 -5.32 0.09 -15.55
CA GLY A 157 -3.91 -0.18 -15.36
C GLY A 157 -3.18 0.98 -14.67
N LYS A 158 -1.88 0.81 -14.49
CA LYS A 158 -1.06 1.79 -13.76
C LYS A 158 -1.19 3.20 -14.36
N GLY A 159 -1.64 4.16 -13.54
CA GLY A 159 -1.90 5.54 -13.97
C GLY A 159 -3.32 5.80 -14.47
N GLY A 160 -4.25 4.86 -14.28
CA GLY A 160 -5.64 4.99 -14.73
C GLY A 160 -5.80 4.80 -16.25
N LYS A 161 -4.87 4.08 -16.88
CA LYS A 161 -4.85 3.79 -18.32
C LYS A 161 -5.25 2.37 -18.61
#